data_AF-A0A5B2VW32-F1
#
_entry.id   AF-A0A5B2VW32-F1
#
_cell.length_a   1.000
_cell.length_b   1.000
_cell.length_c   1.000
_cell.angle_alpha   90.00
_cell.angle_beta   90.00
_cell.angle_gamma   90.00
#
_symmetry.space_group_name_H-M   'P 1'
#
loop_
_entity.id
_entity.type
_entity.pdbx_description
1 polymer ?
#
loop_
_entity_poly.entity_id
_entity_poly.type
_entity_poly.pdbx_seq_one_letter_code
_entity_poly.pdbx_strand_id
1 'polypeptide(L)'
;MSFVYTIDPSADEPIMLINRHIGVDDVDGIGIIGDLFQQELLTLDTMGKDRIQVWINSPGGSVVDGYAIYNAILKSRTKVDTYCVGIAASMAAVIFQAGRKRIMADYGILMYHNPFGGDNSDLINKMKLSIVTMICSRSGMSETQCDAMMNRTTFVDSSEAFALKLCDEVELSGDYNKKRLQPVANNSKVYWSEANKILNKQFEKTPAMSTNMLKTTMALGLVEGVPEDAIVNAIKGVQDKADKAEAQVIGLEKQVKDAANLHQKALDEKTAEIDQVKASLTAKQKEFDEMKAERDQLKAAKDTAEKEAKEIAAKNLIQGFVKVGKIKDDAEIIAKWVVKATENFDDTKATLEELPLNKAAVVIPTENKLDANELPTNALSLMAKIKAKTAKQ
;
A
#
# COMPACT_ATOMS: atom_id res chain seq x y z
N MET A 1 5.71 -25.51 35.78
CA MET A 1 5.19 -25.47 34.41
C MET A 1 6.38 -25.53 33.47
N SER A 2 6.34 -26.35 32.42
CA SER A 2 7.38 -26.33 31.39
C SER A 2 7.05 -25.20 30.43
N PHE A 3 7.99 -24.27 30.23
CA PHE A 3 7.85 -23.22 29.23
C PHE A 3 8.35 -23.75 27.88
N VAL A 4 7.53 -23.59 26.85
CA VAL A 4 7.77 -24.04 25.48
C VAL A 4 8.08 -22.84 24.59
N TYR A 5 7.35 -21.73 24.77
CA TYR A 5 7.49 -20.54 23.94
C TYR A 5 8.43 -19.49 24.55
N THR A 6 8.70 -19.59 25.85
CA THR A 6 9.57 -18.67 26.60
C THR A 6 11.00 -19.21 26.67
N ILE A 7 11.98 -18.40 26.27
CA ILE A 7 13.41 -18.80 26.26
C ILE A 7 13.96 -18.96 27.68
N ASP A 8 13.81 -17.93 28.51
CA ASP A 8 14.26 -17.93 29.90
C ASP A 8 13.19 -17.27 30.78
N PRO A 9 12.35 -18.06 31.47
CA PRO A 9 11.32 -17.51 32.35
C PRO A 9 11.89 -16.93 33.64
N SER A 10 13.18 -17.11 33.95
CA SER A 10 13.81 -16.57 35.15
C SER A 10 14.26 -15.11 34.97
N ALA A 11 14.58 -14.69 33.75
CA ALA A 11 14.95 -13.32 33.41
C ALA A 11 13.89 -12.28 33.83
N ASP A 12 14.30 -11.05 34.13
CA ASP A 12 13.37 -9.95 34.46
C ASP A 12 12.59 -9.47 33.23
N GLU A 13 13.21 -9.59 32.05
CA GLU A 13 12.61 -9.32 30.74
C GLU A 13 12.59 -10.58 29.86
N PRO A 14 11.72 -11.58 30.13
CA PRO A 14 11.67 -12.81 29.35
C PRO A 14 11.22 -12.57 27.90
N ILE A 15 11.76 -13.38 26.99
CA ILE A 15 11.40 -13.38 25.57
C ILE A 15 10.53 -14.60 25.27
N MET A 16 9.35 -14.35 24.69
CA MET A 16 8.46 -15.34 24.11
C MET A 16 8.54 -15.31 22.58
N LEU A 17 8.52 -16.48 21.95
CA LEU A 17 8.68 -16.61 20.49
C LEU A 17 7.37 -17.01 19.80
N ILE A 18 7.03 -16.29 18.74
CA ILE A 18 6.05 -16.69 17.71
C ILE A 18 6.84 -16.86 16.41
N ASN A 19 7.54 -17.98 16.29
CA ASN A 19 8.50 -18.27 15.21
C ASN A 19 8.06 -19.40 14.26
N ARG A 20 6.79 -19.81 14.35
CA ARG A 20 6.14 -20.87 13.55
C ARG A 20 4.75 -20.41 13.14
N HIS A 21 4.03 -21.20 12.35
CA HIS A 21 2.60 -20.94 12.11
C HIS A 21 1.81 -20.96 13.42
N ILE A 22 0.68 -20.27 13.44
CA ILE A 22 -0.21 -20.18 14.59
C ILE A 22 -1.26 -21.28 14.48
N GLY A 23 -1.41 -22.07 15.55
CA GLY A 23 -2.31 -23.22 15.62
C GLY A 23 -1.67 -24.52 15.13
N VAL A 24 -2.52 -25.43 14.67
CA VAL A 24 -2.15 -26.73 14.10
C VAL A 24 -2.47 -26.71 12.61
N ASP A 25 -1.55 -27.21 11.81
CA ASP A 25 -1.69 -27.35 10.37
C ASP A 25 -1.37 -28.79 9.96
N ASP A 26 -2.06 -29.30 8.94
CA ASP A 26 -1.89 -30.69 8.50
C ASP A 26 -0.53 -30.94 7.81
N VAL A 27 0.06 -29.89 7.21
CA VAL A 27 1.33 -29.94 6.49
C VAL A 27 2.49 -29.59 7.43
N ASP A 28 2.37 -28.48 8.15
CA ASP A 28 3.44 -27.95 9.00
C ASP A 28 3.40 -28.48 10.45
N GLY A 29 2.35 -29.21 10.81
CA GLY A 29 2.17 -29.87 12.10
C GLY A 29 1.78 -28.91 13.22
N ILE A 30 2.34 -29.12 14.41
CA ILE A 30 2.06 -28.32 15.61
C ILE A 30 2.90 -27.04 15.59
N GLY A 31 2.22 -25.90 15.52
CA GLY A 31 2.81 -24.57 15.60
C GLY A 31 2.68 -23.94 16.99
N ILE A 32 2.32 -22.66 17.03
CA ILE A 32 2.08 -21.91 18.26
C ILE A 32 0.61 -22.09 18.67
N ILE A 33 0.37 -22.86 19.73
CA ILE A 33 -0.98 -23.10 20.25
C ILE A 33 -1.37 -21.96 21.18
N GLY A 34 -2.53 -21.36 20.91
CA GLY A 34 -2.92 -20.10 21.53
C GLY A 34 -3.21 -20.21 23.03
N ASP A 35 -3.80 -21.32 23.47
CA ASP A 35 -4.12 -21.55 24.88
C ASP A 35 -2.86 -21.75 25.74
N LEU A 36 -1.88 -22.51 25.24
CA LEU A 36 -0.60 -22.74 25.89
C LEU A 36 0.24 -21.46 25.94
N PHE A 37 0.28 -20.69 24.84
CA PHE A 37 0.95 -19.40 24.83
C PHE A 37 0.30 -18.43 25.83
N GLN A 38 -1.04 -18.37 25.86
CA GLN A 38 -1.77 -17.57 26.83
C GLN A 38 -1.44 -18.00 28.27
N GLN A 39 -1.38 -19.31 28.56
CA GLN A 39 -1.05 -19.81 29.88
C GLN A 39 0.37 -19.44 30.31
N GLU A 40 1.36 -19.57 29.42
CA GLU A 40 2.75 -19.16 29.68
C GLU A 40 2.85 -17.66 29.95
N LEU A 41 2.24 -16.83 29.09
CA LEU A 41 2.28 -15.37 29.23
C LEU A 41 1.65 -14.93 30.55
N LEU A 42 0.50 -15.47 30.91
CA LEU A 42 -0.16 -15.17 32.19
C LEU A 42 0.62 -15.72 33.39
N THR A 43 1.37 -16.81 33.22
CA THR A 43 2.29 -17.28 34.26
C THR A 43 3.41 -16.26 34.47
N LEU A 44 4.04 -15.77 33.40
CA LEU A 44 5.04 -14.70 33.49
C LEU A 44 4.45 -13.43 34.13
N ASP A 45 3.20 -13.07 33.82
CA ASP A 45 2.52 -11.94 34.47
C ASP A 45 2.44 -12.07 35.99
N THR A 46 2.28 -13.29 36.51
CA THR A 46 2.24 -13.55 37.96
C THR A 46 3.62 -13.57 38.62
N MET A 47 4.69 -13.67 37.83
CA MET A 47 6.07 -13.77 38.33
C MET A 47 6.73 -12.41 38.62
N GLY A 48 6.00 -11.30 38.44
CA GLY A 48 6.51 -9.96 38.75
C GLY A 48 7.61 -9.49 37.80
N LYS A 49 7.49 -9.82 36.51
CA LYS A 49 8.42 -9.41 35.47
C LYS A 49 8.32 -7.91 35.20
N ASP A 50 9.43 -7.30 34.79
CA ASP A 50 9.46 -5.87 34.44
C ASP A 50 8.77 -5.63 33.08
N ARG A 51 9.03 -6.55 32.14
CA ARG A 51 8.51 -6.53 30.77
C ARG A 51 8.53 -7.93 30.19
N ILE A 52 7.58 -8.25 29.31
CA ILE A 52 7.63 -9.45 28.47
C ILE A 52 7.85 -9.00 27.03
N GLN A 53 8.78 -9.64 26.32
CA GLN A 53 9.03 -9.37 24.90
C GLN A 53 8.44 -10.52 24.08
N VAL A 54 7.66 -10.20 23.05
CA VAL A 54 7.09 -11.19 22.12
C VAL A 54 7.72 -10.98 20.75
N TRP A 55 8.61 -11.88 20.34
CA TRP A 55 9.30 -11.80 19.06
C TRP A 55 8.58 -12.64 18.01
N ILE A 56 8.24 -12.01 16.90
CA ILE A 56 7.36 -12.53 15.86
C ILE A 56 8.12 -12.68 14.56
N ASN A 57 8.16 -13.92 14.07
CA ASN A 57 8.59 -14.30 12.73
C ASN A 57 7.69 -15.46 12.27
N SER A 58 6.50 -15.14 11.80
CA SER A 58 5.42 -16.11 11.55
C SER A 58 4.59 -15.75 10.31
N PRO A 59 4.21 -16.75 9.50
CA PRO A 59 3.29 -16.56 8.38
C PRO A 59 1.83 -16.33 8.81
N GLY A 60 1.54 -16.44 10.11
CA GLY A 60 0.18 -16.44 10.66
C GLY A 60 -0.38 -17.84 10.81
N GLY A 61 -1.71 -17.97 10.74
CA GLY A 61 -2.41 -19.25 10.89
C GLY A 61 -3.81 -19.08 11.49
N SER A 62 -4.15 -19.94 12.43
CA SER A 62 -5.44 -19.98 13.13
C SER A 62 -5.81 -18.64 13.75
N VAL A 63 -6.96 -18.10 13.31
CA VAL A 63 -7.55 -16.87 13.86
C VAL A 63 -7.95 -17.06 15.32
N VAL A 64 -8.46 -18.24 15.66
CA VAL A 64 -8.95 -18.55 17.02
C VAL A 64 -7.80 -18.61 18.02
N ASP A 65 -6.71 -19.29 17.68
CA ASP A 65 -5.49 -19.30 18.50
C ASP A 65 -4.91 -17.89 18.61
N GLY A 66 -4.96 -17.13 17.52
CA GLY A 66 -4.54 -15.73 17.51
C GLY A 66 -5.34 -14.85 18.47
N TYR A 67 -6.64 -15.08 18.66
CA TYR A 67 -7.43 -14.35 19.65
C TYR A 67 -7.01 -14.64 21.08
N ALA A 68 -6.67 -15.90 21.40
CA ALA A 68 -6.17 -16.27 22.73
C ALA A 68 -4.87 -15.51 23.04
N ILE A 69 -3.92 -15.52 22.10
CA ILE A 69 -2.64 -14.82 22.21
C ILE A 69 -2.84 -13.31 22.34
N TYR A 70 -3.62 -12.71 21.42
CA TYR A 70 -3.88 -11.28 21.39
C TYR A 70 -4.52 -10.81 22.71
N ASN A 71 -5.50 -11.54 23.21
CA ASN A 71 -6.15 -11.23 24.48
C ASN A 71 -5.19 -11.37 25.68
N ALA A 72 -4.33 -12.39 25.70
CA ALA A 72 -3.33 -12.56 26.75
C ALA A 72 -2.39 -11.34 26.84
N ILE A 73 -1.88 -10.88 25.69
CA ILE A 73 -1.03 -9.70 25.58
C ILE A 73 -1.76 -8.45 26.12
N LEU A 74 -3.01 -8.23 25.71
CA LEU A 74 -3.79 -7.05 26.13
C LEU A 74 -4.17 -7.05 27.61
N LYS A 75 -4.39 -8.23 28.22
CA LYS A 75 -4.84 -8.37 29.61
C LYS A 75 -3.71 -8.47 30.62
N SER A 76 -2.49 -8.69 30.16
CA SER A 76 -1.29 -8.72 31.01
C SER A 76 -1.12 -7.40 31.78
N ARG A 77 -0.81 -7.49 33.08
CA ARG A 77 -0.46 -6.32 33.91
C ARG A 77 0.99 -5.92 33.66
N THR A 78 1.85 -6.91 33.48
CA THR A 78 3.21 -6.75 32.99
C THR A 78 3.17 -6.19 31.58
N LYS A 79 4.03 -5.20 31.29
CA LYS A 79 4.12 -4.60 29.96
C LYS A 79 4.59 -5.64 28.96
N VAL A 80 3.80 -5.89 27.91
CA VAL A 80 4.17 -6.79 26.83
C VAL A 80 4.49 -5.98 25.58
N ASP A 81 5.72 -6.06 25.08
CA ASP A 81 6.15 -5.40 23.84
C ASP A 81 6.29 -6.44 22.72
N THR A 82 5.85 -6.09 21.52
CA THR A 82 5.90 -6.98 20.35
C THR A 82 7.01 -6.53 19.39
N TYR A 83 7.74 -7.49 18.86
CA TYR A 83 8.87 -7.29 17.96
C TYR A 83 8.64 -8.05 16.66
N CYS A 84 8.55 -7.36 15.53
CA CYS A 84 8.56 -7.98 14.21
C CYS A 84 10.03 -8.13 13.77
N VAL A 85 10.59 -9.32 13.96
CA VAL A 85 12.03 -9.62 13.74
C VAL A 85 12.31 -10.29 12.38
N GLY A 86 11.28 -10.37 11.52
CA GLY A 86 11.31 -11.00 10.21
C GLY A 86 10.00 -10.70 9.50
N ILE A 87 9.13 -11.71 9.36
CA ILE A 87 7.77 -11.50 8.85
C ILE A 87 6.74 -11.67 9.96
N ALA A 88 5.77 -10.76 10.05
CA ALA A 88 4.53 -10.98 10.77
C ALA A 88 3.39 -10.87 9.77
N ALA A 89 2.93 -12.02 9.25
CA ALA A 89 1.88 -12.07 8.23
C ALA A 89 0.56 -12.58 8.80
N SER A 90 -0.54 -12.16 8.18
CA SER A 90 -1.89 -12.62 8.52
C SER A 90 -2.16 -12.40 10.02
N MET A 91 -2.61 -13.43 10.74
CA MET A 91 -2.90 -13.37 12.17
C MET A 91 -1.69 -12.95 13.02
N ALA A 92 -0.45 -13.23 12.58
CA ALA A 92 0.75 -12.76 13.28
C ALA A 92 0.90 -11.23 13.23
N ALA A 93 0.55 -10.60 12.10
CA ALA A 93 0.53 -9.14 11.94
C ALA A 93 -0.52 -8.50 12.86
N VAL A 94 -1.62 -9.21 13.11
CA VAL A 94 -2.69 -8.77 14.02
C VAL A 94 -2.24 -8.90 15.48
N ILE A 95 -1.60 -10.02 15.85
CA ILE A 95 -0.99 -10.21 17.18
C ILE A 95 0.05 -9.14 17.48
N PHE A 96 0.88 -8.78 16.49
CA PHE A 96 1.83 -7.69 16.61
C PHE A 96 1.17 -6.39 17.10
N GLN A 97 -0.06 -6.08 16.66
CA GLN A 97 -0.79 -4.88 17.09
C GLN A 97 -1.20 -4.87 18.56
N ALA A 98 -1.17 -6.00 19.26
CA ALA A 98 -1.51 -6.08 20.69
C ALA A 98 -0.43 -5.48 21.60
N GLY A 99 0.81 -5.38 21.11
CA GLY A 99 1.95 -4.92 21.90
C GLY A 99 1.76 -3.51 22.47
N ARG A 100 2.27 -3.30 23.68
CA ARG A 100 2.29 -1.98 24.32
C ARG A 100 3.21 -1.04 23.56
N LYS A 101 4.40 -1.53 23.20
CA LYS A 101 5.23 -1.03 22.11
C LYS A 101 5.28 -2.05 20.99
N ARG A 102 5.23 -1.56 19.75
CA ARG A 102 5.29 -2.35 18.52
C ARG A 102 6.57 -1.99 17.78
N ILE A 103 7.60 -2.81 17.95
CA ILE A 103 8.93 -2.58 17.40
C ILE A 103 9.10 -3.42 16.14
N MET A 104 9.63 -2.85 15.07
CA MET A 104 9.84 -3.55 13.82
C MET A 104 11.28 -3.42 13.37
N ALA A 105 11.92 -4.53 13.00
CA ALA A 105 13.22 -4.46 12.35
C ALA A 105 13.10 -3.70 11.02
N ASP A 106 14.15 -2.99 10.59
CA ASP A 106 14.17 -2.26 9.33
C ASP A 106 13.89 -3.13 8.10
N TYR A 107 14.30 -4.40 8.14
CA TYR A 107 14.00 -5.44 7.14
C TYR A 107 12.69 -6.22 7.42
N GLY A 108 11.94 -5.84 8.44
CA GLY A 108 10.70 -6.51 8.83
C GLY A 108 9.58 -6.29 7.80
N ILE A 109 8.62 -7.22 7.75
CA ILE A 109 7.44 -7.11 6.87
C ILE A 109 6.18 -7.47 7.66
N LEU A 110 5.19 -6.57 7.64
CA LEU A 110 3.81 -6.88 8.04
C LEU A 110 2.99 -7.27 6.82
N MET A 111 2.11 -8.26 6.94
CA MET A 111 1.15 -8.58 5.87
C MET A 111 -0.26 -8.72 6.40
N TYR A 112 -1.20 -8.04 5.76
CA TYR A 112 -2.63 -8.07 6.10
C TYR A 112 -3.48 -8.51 4.91
N HIS A 113 -4.34 -9.50 5.15
CA HIS A 113 -5.29 -10.04 4.17
C HIS A 113 -6.56 -10.54 4.89
N ASN A 114 -7.62 -10.84 4.14
CA ASN A 114 -8.88 -11.34 4.72
C ASN A 114 -8.73 -12.75 5.31
N PRO A 115 -9.41 -13.08 6.42
CA PRO A 115 -9.48 -14.47 6.86
C PRO A 115 -10.14 -15.34 5.79
N PHE A 116 -9.63 -16.55 5.63
CA PHE A 116 -10.18 -17.55 4.72
C PHE A 116 -10.18 -18.93 5.40
N GLY A 117 -10.92 -19.87 4.81
CA GLY A 117 -11.06 -21.23 5.33
C GLY A 117 -12.35 -21.43 6.14
N GLY A 118 -12.79 -22.68 6.21
CA GLY A 118 -14.07 -23.07 6.80
C GLY A 118 -15.27 -22.89 5.86
N ASP A 119 -16.37 -23.59 6.17
CA ASP A 119 -17.54 -23.65 5.28
C ASP A 119 -18.61 -22.59 5.59
N ASN A 120 -18.42 -21.81 6.67
CA ASN A 120 -19.41 -20.86 7.16
C ASN A 120 -19.01 -19.42 6.84
N SER A 121 -19.56 -18.88 5.75
CA SER A 121 -19.31 -17.51 5.29
C SER A 121 -19.68 -16.43 6.33
N ASP A 122 -20.73 -16.63 7.11
CA ASP A 122 -21.15 -15.69 8.16
C ASP A 122 -20.11 -15.61 9.28
N LEU A 123 -19.50 -16.75 9.64
CA LEU A 123 -18.43 -16.79 10.63
C LEU A 123 -17.17 -16.09 10.13
N ILE A 124 -16.77 -16.35 8.88
CA ILE A 124 -15.61 -15.71 8.25
C ILE A 124 -15.80 -14.19 8.19
N ASN A 125 -16.99 -13.72 7.81
CA ASN A 125 -17.30 -12.30 7.79
C ASN A 125 -17.23 -11.66 9.18
N LYS A 126 -17.71 -12.34 10.22
CA LYS A 126 -17.58 -11.85 11.61
C LYS A 126 -16.12 -11.79 12.06
N MET A 127 -15.32 -12.80 11.70
CA MET A 127 -13.88 -12.80 11.99
C MET A 127 -13.14 -11.68 11.26
N LYS A 128 -13.53 -11.38 10.01
CA LYS A 128 -13.00 -10.26 9.25
C LYS A 128 -13.24 -8.94 9.98
N LEU A 129 -14.47 -8.69 10.42
CA LEU A 129 -14.83 -7.46 11.14
C LEU A 129 -14.09 -7.32 12.48
N SER A 130 -13.89 -8.41 13.22
CA SER A 130 -13.09 -8.36 14.45
C SER A 130 -11.62 -8.09 14.16
N ILE A 131 -11.03 -8.68 13.13
CA ILE A 131 -9.64 -8.40 12.73
C ILE A 131 -9.48 -6.93 12.31
N VAL A 132 -10.41 -6.38 11.52
CA VAL A 132 -10.44 -4.95 11.17
C VAL A 132 -10.43 -4.09 12.43
N THR A 133 -11.30 -4.41 13.39
CA THR A 133 -11.36 -3.70 14.68
C THR A 133 -10.02 -3.74 15.42
N MET A 134 -9.38 -4.91 15.47
CA MET A 134 -8.09 -5.10 16.15
C MET A 134 -6.97 -4.27 15.52
N ILE A 135 -6.93 -4.19 14.19
CA ILE A 135 -5.92 -3.38 13.46
C ILE A 135 -6.19 -1.89 13.68
N CYS A 136 -7.41 -1.43 13.43
CA CYS A 136 -7.73 0.00 13.44
C CYS A 136 -7.66 0.61 14.85
N SER A 137 -7.92 -0.19 15.90
CA SER A 137 -7.91 0.26 17.30
C SER A 137 -6.63 1.02 17.71
N ARG A 138 -5.51 0.71 17.05
CA ARG A 138 -4.19 1.27 17.37
C ARG A 138 -3.41 1.86 16.20
N SER A 139 -3.80 1.60 14.95
CA SER A 139 -3.15 2.20 13.78
C SER A 139 -3.66 3.61 13.46
N GLY A 140 -4.79 4.03 14.04
CA GLY A 140 -5.43 5.31 13.70
C GLY A 140 -6.03 5.35 12.29
N MET A 141 -6.03 4.22 11.58
CA MET A 141 -6.69 4.03 10.30
C MET A 141 -8.20 3.89 10.53
N SER A 142 -9.00 4.33 9.56
CA SER A 142 -10.44 4.06 9.54
C SER A 142 -10.73 2.60 9.18
N GLU A 143 -11.89 2.08 9.62
CA GLU A 143 -12.33 0.72 9.27
C GLU A 143 -12.32 0.48 7.75
N THR A 144 -12.73 1.47 6.96
CA THR A 144 -12.72 1.39 5.48
C THR A 144 -11.31 1.27 4.92
N GLN A 145 -10.32 1.96 5.50
CA GLN A 145 -8.92 1.83 5.08
C GLN A 145 -8.34 0.47 5.45
N CYS A 146 -8.61 -0.02 6.67
CA CYS A 146 -8.21 -1.35 7.10
C CYS A 146 -8.86 -2.44 6.21
N ASP A 147 -10.15 -2.32 5.90
CA ASP A 147 -10.88 -3.24 5.03
C ASP A 147 -10.29 -3.28 3.62
N ALA A 148 -10.04 -2.11 3.02
CA ALA A 148 -9.41 -2.01 1.71
C ALA A 148 -7.99 -2.61 1.69
N MET A 149 -7.22 -2.40 2.76
CA MET A 149 -5.88 -2.97 2.93
C MET A 149 -5.91 -4.50 2.99
N MET A 150 -6.87 -5.08 3.72
CA MET A 150 -7.04 -6.52 3.81
C MET A 150 -7.59 -7.14 2.52
N ASN A 151 -8.51 -6.46 1.82
CA ASN A 151 -9.08 -6.98 0.57
C ASN A 151 -8.04 -7.13 -0.55
N ARG A 152 -7.01 -6.26 -0.59
CA ARG A 152 -5.97 -6.30 -1.63
C ARG A 152 -4.76 -7.17 -1.28
N THR A 153 -4.70 -7.76 -0.08
CA THR A 153 -3.50 -8.40 0.47
C THR A 153 -2.30 -7.45 0.46
N THR A 154 -2.13 -6.68 1.53
CA THR A 154 -1.08 -5.66 1.60
C THR A 154 0.13 -6.15 2.38
N PHE A 155 1.31 -6.00 1.79
CA PHE A 155 2.59 -6.10 2.49
C PHE A 155 3.06 -4.68 2.82
N VAL A 156 3.49 -4.47 4.06
CA VAL A 156 3.87 -3.17 4.60
C VAL A 156 5.28 -3.31 5.16
N ASP A 157 6.22 -2.52 4.63
CA ASP A 157 7.58 -2.48 5.16
C ASP A 157 7.67 -1.68 6.46
N SER A 158 8.84 -1.67 7.10
CA SER A 158 9.06 -0.98 8.37
C SER A 158 8.83 0.53 8.31
N SER A 159 9.14 1.17 7.19
CA SER A 159 9.01 2.62 6.98
C SER A 159 7.55 3.00 6.78
N GLU A 160 6.83 2.25 5.96
CA GLU A 160 5.39 2.38 5.75
C GLU A 160 4.62 2.09 7.04
N ALA A 161 5.00 1.04 7.78
CA ALA A 161 4.36 0.67 9.04
C ALA A 161 4.49 1.79 10.08
N PHE A 162 5.64 2.46 10.13
CA PHE A 162 5.85 3.61 11.02
C PHE A 162 4.98 4.81 10.60
N ALA A 163 4.95 5.13 9.31
CA ALA A 163 4.11 6.21 8.76
C ALA A 163 2.62 5.98 9.02
N LEU A 164 2.16 4.73 8.91
CA LEU A 164 0.77 4.30 9.17
C LEU A 164 0.48 4.03 10.64
N LYS A 165 1.43 4.28 11.56
CA LYS A 165 1.32 4.01 13.01
C LYS A 165 0.96 2.56 13.33
N LEU A 166 1.29 1.64 12.42
CA LEU A 166 1.20 0.21 12.64
C LEU A 166 2.32 -0.25 13.59
N CYS A 167 3.51 0.34 13.50
CA CYS A 167 4.57 0.23 14.50
C CYS A 167 4.85 1.57 15.21
N ASP A 168 5.51 1.49 16.37
CA ASP A 168 5.88 2.64 17.20
C ASP A 168 7.38 2.97 17.10
N GLU A 169 8.22 2.00 16.75
CA GLU A 169 9.69 2.14 16.67
C GLU A 169 10.25 1.20 15.59
N VAL A 170 11.28 1.66 14.88
CA VAL A 170 12.02 0.87 13.88
C VAL A 170 13.44 0.63 14.38
N GLU A 171 13.83 -0.63 14.53
CA GLU A 171 15.18 -1.02 14.89
C GLU A 171 16.02 -1.25 13.64
N LEU A 172 17.08 -0.43 13.46
CA LEU A 172 17.95 -0.50 12.30
C LEU A 172 18.97 -1.64 12.42
N SER A 173 19.07 -2.47 11.38
CA SER A 173 20.06 -3.55 11.23
C SER A 173 21.50 -3.06 11.47
N GLY A 174 21.81 -1.85 11.03
CA GLY A 174 23.12 -1.21 11.23
C GLY A 174 23.45 -0.85 12.69
N ASP A 175 22.46 -0.82 13.59
CA ASP A 175 22.64 -0.41 14.99
C ASP A 175 22.85 -1.60 15.95
N TYR A 176 22.33 -2.80 15.63
CA TYR A 176 22.37 -3.98 16.51
C TYR A 176 23.78 -4.37 16.96
N ASN A 177 24.79 -4.08 16.12
CA ASN A 177 26.18 -4.39 16.44
C ASN A 177 26.96 -3.20 16.98
N LYS A 178 26.50 -1.94 16.84
CA LYS A 178 27.28 -0.76 17.25
C LYS A 178 27.69 -0.75 18.73
N LYS A 179 26.85 -1.31 19.61
CA LYS A 179 27.16 -1.40 21.06
C LYS A 179 28.14 -2.53 21.40
N ARG A 180 28.23 -3.56 20.55
CA ARG A 180 29.13 -4.72 20.71
C ARG A 180 30.42 -4.57 19.91
N LEU A 181 30.37 -3.77 18.85
CA LEU A 181 31.53 -3.19 18.20
C LEU A 181 32.14 -2.25 19.23
N GLN A 182 33.20 -2.71 19.91
CA GLN A 182 34.12 -1.77 20.53
C GLN A 182 34.43 -0.73 19.45
N PRO A 183 34.33 0.58 19.72
CA PRO A 183 34.88 1.55 18.80
C PRO A 183 36.34 1.14 18.65
N VAL A 184 36.67 0.57 17.49
CA VAL A 184 38.03 0.43 17.07
C VAL A 184 38.42 1.85 16.76
N ALA A 185 38.69 2.62 17.82
CA ALA A 185 39.45 3.83 17.69
C ALA A 185 40.67 3.38 16.90
N ASN A 186 40.87 3.95 15.71
CA ASN A 186 42.14 3.92 14.98
C ASN A 186 43.20 4.54 15.90
N ASN A 187 43.54 3.82 16.95
CA ASN A 187 44.40 4.24 18.01
C ASN A 187 45.24 3.00 18.26
N SER A 188 46.48 3.08 17.78
CA SER A 188 47.51 2.05 17.89
C SER A 188 47.60 1.46 19.30
N LYS A 189 47.23 2.22 20.34
CA LYS A 189 47.10 1.76 21.73
C LYS A 189 46.08 0.65 21.97
N VAL A 190 44.91 0.67 21.31
CA VAL A 190 43.87 -0.35 21.51
C VAL A 190 44.29 -1.65 20.83
N TYR A 191 44.80 -1.57 19.60
CA TYR A 191 45.44 -2.70 18.92
C TYR A 191 46.61 -3.26 19.71
N TRP A 192 47.47 -2.40 20.25
CA TRP A 192 48.58 -2.81 21.11
C TRP A 192 48.10 -3.47 22.40
N SER A 193 47.02 -2.99 23.02
CA SER A 193 46.41 -3.58 24.22
C SER A 193 45.81 -4.97 23.94
N GLU A 194 45.04 -5.10 22.87
CA GLU A 194 44.44 -6.37 22.42
C GLU A 194 45.53 -7.37 22.02
N ALA A 195 46.50 -6.93 21.21
CA ALA A 195 47.67 -7.71 20.85
C ALA A 195 48.47 -8.10 22.09
N ASN A 196 48.69 -7.21 23.06
CA ASN A 196 49.37 -7.57 24.31
C ASN A 196 48.57 -8.58 25.13
N LYS A 197 47.23 -8.51 25.17
CA LYS A 197 46.42 -9.52 25.87
C LYS A 197 46.52 -10.89 25.20
N ILE A 198 46.52 -10.92 23.87
CA ILE A 198 46.67 -12.15 23.08
C ILE A 198 48.09 -12.71 23.23
N LEU A 199 49.10 -11.86 23.05
CA LEU A 199 50.51 -12.19 23.20
C LEU A 199 50.81 -12.62 24.63
N ASN A 200 50.33 -11.91 25.66
CA ASN A 200 50.52 -12.31 27.06
C ASN A 200 49.81 -13.62 27.38
N LYS A 201 48.61 -13.89 26.85
CA LYS A 201 48.00 -15.23 26.95
C LYS A 201 48.82 -16.33 26.25
N GLN A 202 49.52 -16.00 25.17
CA GLN A 202 50.43 -16.92 24.48
C GLN A 202 51.79 -17.06 25.18
N PHE A 203 52.27 -16.01 25.86
CA PHE A 203 53.60 -15.94 26.48
C PHE A 203 53.62 -16.14 28.00
N GLU A 204 52.49 -16.18 28.68
CA GLU A 204 52.39 -16.61 30.09
C GLU A 204 52.86 -18.05 30.31
N LYS A 205 53.10 -18.82 29.23
CA LYS A 205 53.78 -20.12 29.26
C LYS A 205 55.31 -20.07 29.21
N THR A 206 55.98 -18.92 29.32
CA THR A 206 57.46 -18.91 29.27
C THR A 206 58.08 -17.84 30.18
N PRO A 207 59.00 -18.20 31.10
CA PRO A 207 59.60 -17.22 31.99
C PRO A 207 60.81 -16.50 31.36
N ALA A 208 61.00 -15.26 31.85
CA ALA A 208 62.24 -14.50 32.01
C ALA A 208 62.61 -13.42 30.97
N MET A 209 62.73 -12.21 31.53
CA MET A 209 62.91 -10.87 30.98
C MET A 209 64.32 -10.58 30.40
N SER A 210 64.96 -11.55 29.72
CA SER A 210 66.27 -11.36 29.06
C SER A 210 66.21 -11.46 27.52
N THR A 211 65.09 -11.93 26.96
CA THR A 211 64.94 -12.23 25.53
C THR A 211 64.40 -11.06 24.70
N ASN A 212 63.99 -9.95 25.33
CA ASN A 212 63.28 -8.87 24.64
C ASN A 212 64.17 -8.07 23.68
N MET A 213 65.44 -7.80 24.03
CA MET A 213 66.35 -7.13 23.10
C MET A 213 66.77 -8.01 21.92
N LEU A 214 66.82 -9.33 22.11
CA LEU A 214 67.17 -10.31 21.07
C LEU A 214 66.03 -10.53 20.06
N LYS A 215 64.78 -10.55 20.56
CA LYS A 215 63.59 -10.67 19.70
C LYS A 215 63.38 -9.42 18.85
N THR A 216 63.66 -8.23 19.39
CA THR A 216 63.52 -6.97 18.65
C THR A 216 64.58 -6.83 17.55
N THR A 217 65.83 -7.27 17.77
CA THR A 217 66.86 -7.32 16.72
C THR A 217 66.53 -8.32 15.62
N MET A 218 66.07 -9.53 15.98
CA MET A 218 65.66 -10.54 15.00
C MET A 218 64.41 -10.15 14.21
N ALA A 219 63.41 -9.52 14.84
CA ALA A 219 62.18 -9.07 14.17
C ALA A 219 62.42 -7.92 13.16
N LEU A 220 63.48 -7.14 13.36
CA LEU A 220 63.96 -6.13 12.41
C LEU A 220 64.91 -6.71 11.34
N GLY A 221 65.17 -8.02 11.36
CA GLY A 221 66.05 -8.72 10.42
C GLY A 221 67.55 -8.48 10.64
N LEU A 222 67.96 -8.02 11.84
CA LEU A 222 69.34 -7.70 12.19
C LEU A 222 70.00 -8.84 13.00
N VAL A 223 71.31 -9.00 12.83
CA VAL A 223 72.11 -10.05 13.50
C VAL A 223 72.39 -9.67 14.97
N GLU A 224 72.67 -10.66 15.81
CA GLU A 224 72.94 -10.47 17.25
C GLU A 224 74.23 -9.65 17.47
N GLY A 225 74.16 -8.60 18.31
CA GLY A 225 75.31 -7.73 18.65
C GLY A 225 75.44 -6.41 17.87
N VAL A 226 74.44 -6.06 17.06
CA VAL A 226 74.46 -4.80 16.29
C VAL A 226 74.29 -3.58 17.23
N PRO A 227 75.07 -2.49 17.03
CA PRO A 227 74.98 -1.29 17.86
C PRO A 227 73.59 -0.65 17.83
N GLU A 228 73.16 -0.12 18.97
CA GLU A 228 71.80 0.38 19.22
C GLU A 228 71.33 1.41 18.17
N ASP A 229 72.26 2.21 17.64
CA ASP A 229 71.98 3.20 16.59
C ASP A 229 71.40 2.60 15.30
N ALA A 230 71.80 1.38 14.93
CA ALA A 230 71.26 0.73 13.74
C ALA A 230 69.84 0.19 13.96
N ILE A 231 69.52 -0.22 15.19
CA ILE A 231 68.18 -0.66 15.59
C ILE A 231 67.23 0.55 15.57
N VAL A 232 67.67 1.69 16.10
CA VAL A 232 66.92 2.96 16.07
C VAL A 232 66.65 3.41 14.63
N ASN A 233 67.65 3.31 13.74
CA ASN A 233 67.47 3.65 12.33
C ASN A 233 66.48 2.72 11.61
N ALA A 234 66.47 1.42 11.93
CA ALA A 234 65.51 0.47 11.39
C ALA A 234 64.08 0.77 11.86
N ILE A 235 63.90 1.11 13.14
CA ILE A 235 62.62 1.53 13.71
C ILE A 235 62.13 2.82 13.02
N LYS A 236 63.01 3.79 12.80
CA LYS A 236 62.68 5.03 12.08
C LYS A 236 62.23 4.76 10.65
N GLY A 237 62.87 3.83 9.94
CA GLY A 237 62.45 3.43 8.60
C GLY A 237 61.09 2.72 8.55
N VAL A 238 60.70 1.99 9.61
CA VAL A 238 59.35 1.42 9.75
C VAL A 238 58.33 2.51 10.04
N GLN A 239 58.68 3.48 10.88
CA GLN A 239 57.84 4.62 11.19
C GLN A 239 57.56 5.47 9.94
N ASP A 240 58.59 5.79 9.14
CA ASP A 240 58.43 6.54 7.89
C ASP A 240 57.54 5.81 6.86
N LYS A 241 57.54 4.47 6.87
CA LYS A 241 56.64 3.66 6.02
C LYS A 241 55.21 3.68 6.55
N ALA A 242 55.02 3.65 7.87
CA ALA A 242 53.71 3.75 8.50
C ALA A 242 53.09 5.12 8.23
N ASP A 243 53.86 6.21 8.38
CA ASP A 243 53.39 7.58 8.12
C ASP A 243 52.99 7.76 6.64
N LYS A 244 53.74 7.15 5.71
CA LYS A 244 53.38 7.13 4.28
C LYS A 244 52.09 6.35 4.00
N ALA A 245 51.92 5.21 4.65
CA ALA A 245 50.70 4.41 4.51
C ALA A 245 49.47 5.14 5.07
N GLU A 246 49.62 5.80 6.22
CA GLU A 246 48.57 6.61 6.83
C GLU A 246 48.16 7.79 5.93
N ALA A 247 49.14 8.50 5.36
CA ALA A 247 48.86 9.56 4.37
C ALA A 247 48.12 9.03 3.13
N GLN A 248 48.44 7.82 2.67
CA GLN A 248 47.74 7.18 1.54
C GLN A 248 46.30 6.81 1.90
N VAL A 249 46.06 6.27 3.10
CA VAL A 249 44.71 5.94 3.58
C VAL A 249 43.85 7.19 3.69
N ILE A 250 44.36 8.28 4.27
CA ILE A 250 43.66 9.57 4.35
C ILE A 250 43.30 10.10 2.95
N GLY A 251 44.20 9.94 1.98
CA GLY A 251 43.95 10.31 0.59
C GLY A 251 42.81 9.50 -0.05
N LEU A 252 42.80 8.18 0.17
CA LEU A 252 41.74 7.29 -0.32
C LEU A 252 40.39 7.56 0.35
N GLU A 253 40.37 7.80 1.65
CA GLU A 253 39.14 8.16 2.38
C GLU A 253 38.50 9.45 1.84
N LYS A 254 39.33 10.45 1.51
CA LYS A 254 38.86 11.68 0.88
C LYS A 254 38.24 11.41 -0.49
N GLN A 255 38.89 10.60 -1.33
CA GLN A 255 38.37 10.22 -2.65
C GLN A 255 37.02 9.48 -2.55
N VAL A 256 36.89 8.56 -1.59
CA VAL A 256 35.65 7.83 -1.35
C VAL A 256 34.53 8.80 -0.92
N LYS A 257 34.83 9.76 -0.04
CA LYS A 257 33.86 10.75 0.41
C LYS A 257 33.41 11.68 -0.71
N ASP A 258 34.33 12.13 -1.55
CA ASP A 258 34.02 12.98 -2.70
C ASP A 258 33.16 12.23 -3.73
N ALA A 259 33.45 10.94 -3.98
CA ALA A 259 32.62 10.10 -4.85
C ALA A 259 31.21 9.88 -4.27
N ALA A 260 31.09 9.63 -2.97
CA ALA A 260 29.79 9.48 -2.31
C ALA A 260 28.93 10.74 -2.41
N ASN A 261 29.52 11.92 -2.22
CA ASN A 261 28.82 13.20 -2.38
C ASN A 261 28.32 13.42 -3.82
N LEU A 262 29.13 13.02 -4.83
CA LEU A 262 28.73 13.12 -6.23
C LEU A 262 27.53 12.21 -6.54
N HIS A 263 27.55 10.97 -6.03
CA HIS A 263 26.44 10.03 -6.18
C HIS A 263 25.17 10.52 -5.48
N GLN A 264 25.29 11.09 -4.29
CA GLN A 264 24.14 11.65 -3.56
C GLN A 264 23.50 12.79 -4.36
N LYS A 265 24.31 13.71 -4.89
CA LYS A 265 23.80 14.80 -5.72
C LYS A 265 23.05 14.31 -6.96
N ALA A 266 23.57 13.28 -7.64
CA ALA A 266 22.91 12.67 -8.79
C ALA A 266 21.56 12.00 -8.41
N LEU A 267 21.48 11.41 -7.21
CA LEU A 267 20.25 10.82 -6.69
C LEU A 267 19.19 11.89 -6.41
N ASP A 268 19.60 13.01 -5.82
CA ASP A 268 18.73 14.15 -5.50
C ASP A 268 18.16 14.78 -6.79
N GLU A 269 19.00 14.94 -7.83
CA GLU A 269 18.57 15.43 -9.15
C GLU A 269 17.53 14.49 -9.80
N LYS A 270 17.75 13.17 -9.74
CA LYS A 270 16.80 12.18 -10.28
C LYS A 270 15.49 12.13 -9.50
N THR A 271 15.55 12.33 -8.19
CA THR A 271 14.35 12.40 -7.35
C THR A 271 13.49 13.60 -7.74
N ALA A 272 14.12 14.76 -7.97
CA ALA A 272 13.42 15.97 -8.42
C ALA A 272 12.77 15.78 -9.81
N GLU A 273 13.42 15.09 -10.75
CA GLU A 273 12.83 14.73 -12.05
C GLU A 273 11.58 13.85 -11.88
N ILE A 274 11.64 12.84 -11.00
CA ILE A 274 10.50 11.94 -10.73
C ILE A 274 9.31 12.71 -10.17
N ASP A 275 9.55 13.64 -9.24
CA ASP A 275 8.47 14.42 -8.63
C ASP A 275 7.80 15.36 -9.64
N GLN A 276 8.55 15.94 -10.58
CA GLN A 276 7.98 16.70 -11.69
C GLN A 276 7.11 15.84 -12.60
N VAL A 277 7.55 14.61 -12.93
CA VAL A 277 6.78 13.67 -13.76
C VAL A 277 5.48 13.26 -13.05
N LYS A 278 5.54 12.97 -11.74
CA LYS A 278 4.35 12.65 -10.93
C LYS A 278 3.34 13.79 -10.93
N ALA A 279 3.79 15.03 -10.73
CA ALA A 279 2.91 16.20 -10.76
C ALA A 279 2.21 16.37 -12.12
N SER A 280 2.95 16.17 -13.22
CA SER A 280 2.41 16.19 -14.58
C SER A 280 1.39 15.07 -14.83
N LEU A 281 1.65 13.86 -14.32
CA LEU A 281 0.72 12.73 -14.41
C LEU A 281 -0.59 13.01 -13.67
N THR A 282 -0.51 13.58 -12.45
CA THR A 282 -1.70 13.95 -11.68
C THR A 282 -2.52 15.03 -12.39
N ALA A 283 -1.88 16.02 -13.00
CA ALA A 283 -2.56 17.04 -13.79
C ALA A 283 -3.29 16.45 -15.00
N LYS A 284 -2.62 15.58 -15.77
CA LYS A 284 -3.23 14.89 -16.91
C LYS A 284 -4.37 13.95 -16.52
N GLN A 285 -4.26 13.28 -15.38
CA GLN A 285 -5.33 12.43 -14.87
C GLN A 285 -6.59 13.25 -14.56
N LYS A 286 -6.42 14.44 -13.97
CA LYS A 286 -7.52 15.37 -13.71
C LYS A 286 -8.19 15.84 -15.01
N GLU A 287 -7.41 16.23 -16.01
CA GLU A 287 -7.94 16.59 -17.35
C GLU A 287 -8.72 15.44 -17.99
N PHE A 288 -8.21 14.20 -17.88
CA PHE A 288 -8.89 13.01 -18.39
C PHE A 288 -10.24 12.77 -17.70
N ASP A 289 -10.30 12.94 -16.38
CA ASP A 289 -11.53 12.74 -15.62
C ASP A 289 -12.58 13.83 -15.95
N GLU A 290 -12.15 15.08 -16.16
CA GLU A 290 -13.00 16.18 -16.62
C GLU A 290 -13.57 15.90 -18.02
N MET A 291 -12.72 15.49 -18.98
CA MET A 291 -13.17 15.12 -20.33
C MET A 291 -14.13 13.94 -20.34
N LYS A 292 -13.92 12.96 -19.45
CA LYS A 292 -14.81 11.81 -19.30
C LYS A 292 -16.19 12.24 -18.79
N ALA A 293 -16.24 13.15 -17.83
CA ALA A 293 -17.49 13.71 -17.33
C ALA A 293 -18.26 14.49 -18.41
N GLU A 294 -17.55 15.31 -19.20
CA GLU A 294 -18.15 16.06 -20.31
C GLU A 294 -18.72 15.12 -21.39
N ARG A 295 -17.96 14.08 -21.76
CA ARG A 295 -18.43 13.05 -22.70
C ARG A 295 -19.71 12.38 -22.21
N ASP A 296 -19.79 12.03 -20.93
CA ASP A 296 -20.95 11.35 -20.36
C ASP A 296 -22.19 12.26 -20.34
N GLN A 297 -22.00 13.56 -20.08
CA GLN A 297 -23.07 14.56 -20.21
C GLN A 297 -23.56 14.71 -21.66
N LEU A 298 -22.64 14.82 -22.61
CA LEU A 298 -22.99 14.92 -24.03
C LEU A 298 -23.72 13.68 -24.54
N LYS A 299 -23.33 12.49 -24.06
CA LYS A 299 -24.03 11.25 -24.40
C LYS A 299 -25.47 11.26 -23.86
N ALA A 300 -25.68 11.65 -22.61
CA ALA A 300 -27.01 11.75 -22.02
C ALA A 300 -27.89 12.79 -22.75
N ALA A 301 -27.31 13.94 -23.13
CA ALA A 301 -27.99 14.96 -23.90
C ALA A 301 -28.39 14.45 -25.30
N LYS A 302 -27.48 13.72 -25.97
CA LYS A 302 -27.75 13.09 -27.26
C LYS A 302 -28.89 12.07 -27.17
N ASP A 303 -28.85 11.18 -26.19
CA ASP A 303 -29.89 10.14 -26.01
C ASP A 303 -31.27 10.77 -25.74
N THR A 304 -31.30 11.89 -24.99
CA THR A 304 -32.52 12.66 -24.74
C THR A 304 -33.05 13.31 -26.02
N ALA A 305 -32.18 13.97 -26.78
CA ALA A 305 -32.56 14.61 -28.04
C ALA A 305 -33.04 13.60 -29.10
N GLU A 306 -32.41 12.42 -29.19
CA GLU A 306 -32.87 11.34 -30.07
C GLU A 306 -34.26 10.82 -29.69
N LYS A 307 -34.55 10.71 -28.38
CA LYS A 307 -35.87 10.32 -27.90
C LYS A 307 -36.93 11.37 -28.25
N GLU A 308 -36.64 12.65 -27.99
CA GLU A 308 -37.55 13.76 -28.32
C GLU A 308 -37.81 13.83 -29.84
N ALA A 309 -36.78 13.66 -30.66
CA ALA A 309 -36.90 13.65 -32.12
C ALA A 309 -37.80 12.50 -32.60
N LYS A 310 -37.65 11.29 -32.04
CA LYS A 310 -38.51 10.14 -32.35
C LYS A 310 -39.96 10.38 -31.95
N GLU A 311 -40.21 10.96 -30.78
CA GLU A 311 -41.57 11.31 -30.34
C GLU A 311 -42.22 12.37 -31.23
N ILE A 312 -41.48 13.39 -31.65
CA ILE A 312 -41.97 14.42 -32.57
C ILE A 312 -42.30 13.80 -33.93
N ALA A 313 -41.42 12.96 -34.47
CA ALA A 313 -41.66 12.27 -35.74
C ALA A 313 -42.90 11.37 -35.66
N ALA A 314 -43.04 10.59 -34.58
CA ALA A 314 -44.21 9.74 -34.33
C ALA A 314 -45.51 10.55 -34.26
N LYS A 315 -45.53 11.66 -33.52
CA LYS A 315 -46.69 12.57 -33.44
C LYS A 315 -47.08 13.14 -34.80
N ASN A 316 -46.11 13.61 -35.58
CA ASN A 316 -46.35 14.16 -36.91
C ASN A 316 -46.91 13.10 -37.88
N LEU A 317 -46.38 11.87 -37.82
CA LEU A 317 -46.85 10.75 -38.63
C LEU A 317 -48.33 10.45 -38.32
N ILE A 318 -48.67 10.25 -37.05
CA ILE A 318 -50.05 9.92 -36.63
C ILE A 318 -51.02 11.05 -36.97
N GLN A 319 -50.65 12.31 -36.74
CA GLN A 319 -51.47 13.46 -37.14
C GLN A 319 -51.71 13.52 -38.65
N GLY A 320 -50.74 13.11 -39.46
CA GLY A 320 -50.92 12.96 -40.91
C GLY A 320 -52.02 11.96 -41.27
N PHE A 321 -52.05 10.80 -40.61
CA PHE A 321 -53.06 9.75 -40.85
C PHE A 321 -54.44 10.05 -40.26
N VAL A 322 -54.51 10.86 -39.19
CA VAL A 322 -55.78 11.41 -38.67
C VAL A 322 -56.40 12.36 -39.71
N LYS A 323 -55.61 13.26 -40.31
CA LYS A 323 -56.09 14.21 -41.34
C LYS A 323 -56.62 13.53 -42.60
N VAL A 324 -56.04 12.38 -42.98
CA VAL A 324 -56.49 11.58 -44.14
C VAL A 324 -57.68 10.68 -43.78
N GLY A 325 -58.14 10.67 -42.52
CA GLY A 325 -59.32 9.91 -42.08
C GLY A 325 -59.08 8.40 -41.94
N LYS A 326 -57.81 7.98 -41.81
CA LYS A 326 -57.45 6.57 -41.54
C LYS A 326 -57.41 6.24 -40.06
N ILE A 327 -57.20 7.23 -39.19
CA ILE A 327 -57.25 7.11 -37.74
C ILE A 327 -58.38 8.00 -37.21
N LYS A 328 -59.16 7.49 -36.25
CA LYS A 328 -60.20 8.26 -35.58
C LYS A 328 -59.58 9.43 -34.80
N ASP A 329 -60.14 10.62 -34.96
CA ASP A 329 -59.72 11.83 -34.24
C ASP A 329 -60.21 11.80 -32.79
N ASP A 330 -59.52 10.98 -31.99
CA ASP A 330 -59.81 10.72 -30.58
C ASP A 330 -58.49 10.72 -29.81
N ALA A 331 -58.43 11.51 -28.74
CA ALA A 331 -57.19 11.77 -28.02
C ALA A 331 -56.54 10.50 -27.43
N GLU A 332 -57.33 9.52 -26.98
CA GLU A 332 -56.79 8.27 -26.43
C GLU A 332 -56.26 7.33 -27.52
N ILE A 333 -56.92 7.32 -28.69
CA ILE A 333 -56.51 6.48 -29.82
C ILE A 333 -55.23 7.04 -30.45
N ILE A 334 -55.13 8.36 -30.60
CA ILE A 334 -53.93 9.04 -31.07
C ILE A 334 -52.74 8.74 -30.14
N ALA A 335 -52.93 8.83 -28.82
CA ALA A 335 -51.88 8.54 -27.85
C ALA A 335 -51.34 7.10 -27.98
N LYS A 336 -52.21 6.10 -28.15
CA LYS A 336 -51.81 4.69 -28.33
C LYS A 336 -50.99 4.47 -29.60
N TRP A 337 -51.39 5.10 -30.70
CA TRP A 337 -50.66 4.99 -31.97
C TRP A 337 -49.33 5.74 -31.95
N VAL A 338 -49.23 6.87 -31.23
CA VAL A 338 -47.98 7.60 -31.04
C VAL A 338 -46.97 6.76 -30.25
N VAL A 339 -47.40 6.07 -29.20
CA VAL A 339 -46.52 5.15 -28.44
C VAL A 339 -45.98 4.05 -29.36
N LYS A 340 -46.85 3.41 -30.13
CA LYS A 340 -46.47 2.32 -31.06
C LYS A 340 -45.52 2.80 -32.16
N ALA A 341 -45.74 4.00 -32.70
CA ALA A 341 -44.86 4.63 -33.69
C ALA A 341 -43.51 5.09 -33.10
N THR A 342 -43.43 5.37 -31.80
CA THR A 342 -42.18 5.73 -31.11
C THR A 342 -41.31 4.48 -30.89
N GLU A 343 -41.93 3.33 -30.66
CA GLU A 343 -41.25 2.04 -30.48
C GLU A 343 -40.77 1.44 -31.82
N ASN A 344 -41.60 1.50 -32.86
CA ASN A 344 -41.24 0.95 -34.17
C ASN A 344 -41.89 1.76 -35.31
N PHE A 345 -41.16 2.78 -35.77
CA PHE A 345 -41.67 3.84 -36.65
C PHE A 345 -42.08 3.31 -38.03
N ASP A 346 -41.22 2.52 -38.67
CA ASP A 346 -41.42 2.07 -40.05
C ASP A 346 -42.54 1.04 -40.16
N ASP A 347 -42.59 0.07 -39.25
CA ASP A 347 -43.65 -0.95 -39.21
C ASP A 347 -45.02 -0.32 -38.88
N THR A 348 -45.05 0.65 -37.97
CA THR A 348 -46.28 1.36 -37.62
C THR A 348 -46.78 2.19 -38.79
N LYS A 349 -45.87 2.85 -39.54
CA LYS A 349 -46.21 3.57 -40.76
C LYS A 349 -46.82 2.65 -41.81
N ALA A 350 -46.18 1.51 -42.11
CA ALA A 350 -46.67 0.54 -43.09
C ALA A 350 -48.07 0.01 -42.70
N THR A 351 -48.26 -0.31 -41.41
CA THR A 351 -49.55 -0.78 -40.89
C THR A 351 -50.66 0.27 -41.04
N LEU A 352 -50.35 1.56 -40.84
CA LEU A 352 -51.30 2.65 -40.98
C LEU A 352 -51.61 2.98 -42.45
N GLU A 353 -50.69 2.70 -43.37
CA GLU A 353 -50.91 2.87 -44.81
C GLU A 353 -51.89 1.83 -45.36
N GLU A 354 -51.91 0.62 -44.81
CA GLU A 354 -52.83 -0.47 -45.19
C GLU A 354 -54.26 -0.31 -44.66
N LEU A 355 -54.50 0.61 -43.71
CA LEU A 355 -55.83 0.80 -43.13
C LEU A 355 -56.82 1.40 -44.15
N PRO A 356 -58.04 0.83 -44.28
CA PRO A 356 -59.09 1.37 -45.13
C PRO A 356 -59.62 2.70 -44.57
N LEU A 357 -60.04 3.60 -45.46
CA LEU A 357 -60.62 4.89 -45.10
C LEU A 357 -61.88 4.71 -44.24
N ASN A 358 -61.92 5.41 -43.10
CA ASN A 358 -63.06 5.33 -42.20
C ASN A 358 -64.23 6.15 -42.76
N LYS A 359 -65.16 5.50 -43.46
CA LYS A 359 -66.43 6.10 -43.91
C LYS A 359 -67.43 6.18 -42.75
N ALA A 360 -67.16 7.04 -41.76
CA ALA A 360 -68.19 7.50 -40.83
C ALA A 360 -68.56 8.93 -41.21
N ALA A 361 -69.83 9.12 -41.60
CA ALA A 361 -70.34 10.34 -42.20
C ALA A 361 -70.20 11.55 -41.26
N VAL A 362 -69.53 12.59 -41.74
CA VAL A 362 -69.64 13.95 -41.19
C VAL A 362 -70.80 14.63 -41.93
N VAL A 363 -71.88 14.91 -41.21
CA VAL A 363 -72.95 15.79 -41.70
C VAL A 363 -72.42 17.22 -41.70
N ILE A 364 -72.23 17.79 -42.88
CA ILE A 364 -71.93 19.20 -43.07
C ILE A 364 -73.25 19.87 -43.48
N PRO A 365 -73.80 20.83 -42.71
CA PRO A 365 -74.84 21.70 -43.23
C PRO A 365 -74.18 22.62 -44.27
N THR A 366 -74.64 22.51 -45.50
CA THR A 366 -74.27 23.39 -46.60
C THR A 366 -74.66 24.84 -46.28
N GLU A 367 -73.68 25.74 -46.28
CA GLU A 367 -73.82 26.98 -47.05
C GLU A 367 -72.53 27.25 -47.82
N ASN A 368 -72.71 27.30 -49.13
CA ASN A 368 -71.69 27.55 -50.13
C ASN A 368 -71.48 29.07 -50.19
N LYS A 369 -70.42 29.58 -49.55
CA LYS A 369 -69.85 30.89 -49.87
C LYS A 369 -68.35 30.74 -50.04
N LEU A 370 -67.94 30.76 -51.31
CA LEU A 370 -66.57 31.04 -51.72
C LEU A 370 -66.24 32.47 -51.27
N ASP A 371 -65.36 32.62 -50.28
CA ASP A 371 -64.60 33.85 -50.09
C ASP A 371 -63.23 33.68 -50.76
N ALA A 372 -62.94 34.55 -51.71
CA ALA A 372 -61.88 34.39 -52.70
C ALA A 372 -60.49 34.76 -52.18
N ASN A 373 -60.21 34.61 -50.88
CA ASN A 373 -58.98 35.18 -50.30
C ASN A 373 -58.19 34.34 -49.29
N GLU A 374 -58.51 33.06 -49.08
CA GLU A 374 -57.68 32.21 -48.21
C GLU A 374 -57.37 30.86 -48.85
N LEU A 375 -56.39 30.85 -49.76
CA LEU A 375 -55.66 29.63 -50.14
C LEU A 375 -54.37 29.53 -49.30
N PRO A 376 -54.02 28.34 -48.77
CA PRO A 376 -52.88 28.17 -47.88
C PRO A 376 -51.56 28.44 -48.63
N THR A 377 -50.80 29.38 -48.10
CA THR A 377 -49.45 29.72 -48.52
C THR A 377 -48.52 28.50 -48.50
N ASN A 378 -48.16 28.04 -49.70
CA ASN A 378 -47.05 27.12 -49.95
C ASN A 378 -45.71 27.72 -49.48
N ALA A 379 -44.77 26.84 -49.12
CA ALA A 379 -43.48 27.17 -48.50
C ALA A 379 -42.61 28.17 -49.30
N LEU A 380 -42.89 28.37 -50.59
CA LEU A 380 -42.22 29.38 -51.43
C LEU A 380 -42.57 30.82 -51.04
N SER A 381 -43.79 31.08 -50.54
CA SER A 381 -44.23 32.43 -50.16
C SER A 381 -43.65 32.90 -48.81
N LEU A 382 -43.36 31.97 -47.90
CA LEU A 382 -42.73 32.26 -46.61
C LEU A 382 -41.23 32.59 -46.81
N MET A 383 -40.56 31.88 -47.73
CA MET A 383 -39.18 32.17 -48.15
C MET A 383 -39.05 33.55 -48.79
N ALA A 384 -40.03 33.99 -49.58
CA ALA A 384 -40.05 35.33 -50.18
C ALA A 384 -40.22 36.44 -49.12
N LYS A 385 -41.04 36.22 -48.08
CA LYS A 385 -41.22 37.18 -46.98
C LYS A 385 -40.01 37.30 -46.06
N ILE A 386 -39.24 36.22 -45.85
CA ILE A 386 -37.99 36.27 -45.08
C ILE A 386 -36.93 37.06 -45.87
N LYS A 387 -36.79 36.82 -47.17
CA LYS A 387 -35.82 37.52 -48.03
C LYS A 387 -36.10 39.02 -48.18
N ALA A 388 -37.35 39.45 -48.06
CA ALA A 388 -37.74 40.86 -48.07
C ALA A 388 -37.48 41.58 -46.72
N LYS A 389 -37.40 40.84 -45.61
CA LYS A 389 -37.20 41.40 -44.27
C LYS A 389 -35.72 41.64 -43.95
N THR A 390 -34.81 40.87 -44.55
CA THR A 390 -33.35 41.04 -44.43
C THR A 390 -32.76 42.11 -45.36
N ALA A 391 -33.56 42.74 -46.22
CA ALA A 391 -33.14 43.84 -47.09
C ALA A 391 -33.53 45.23 -46.55
N LYS A 392 -34.02 45.31 -45.30
CA LYS A 392 -34.45 46.56 -44.64
C LYS A 392 -33.92 46.73 -43.20
N GLN A 393 -32.82 46.05 -42.90
CA GLN A 393 -31.83 46.42 -41.88
C GLN A 393 -30.47 46.43 -42.58
#